data_AF-A0A382URF5-F1
#
_entry.id   AF-A0A382URF5-F1
#
_cell.length_a   1.000
_cell.length_b   1.000
_cell.length_c   1.000
_cell.angle_alpha   90.00
_cell.angle_beta   90.00
_cell.angle_gamma   90.00
#
_symmetry.space_group_name_H-M   'P 1'
#
loop_
_entity.id
_entity.type
_entity.pdbx_description
1 polymer ?
#
loop_
_entity_poly.entity_id
_entity_poly.type
_entity_poly.pdbx_seq_one_letter_code
_entity_poly.pdbx_strand_id
1 'polypeptide(L)'
;VVETNGENIVQMPDRNRMFLEQTPQGFNYHTILNAHQYSKMDVTDDIQLVKEMGIECKVVEGSEQNFKITTQQDFQFAEMLLKEGR
;
A
#
# COMPACT_ATOMS: atom_id res chain seq x y z
N VAL A 1 -10.16 -2.09 9.94
CA VAL A 1 -9.90 -0.65 10.02
C VAL A 1 -11.18 0.06 10.42
N VAL A 2 -11.10 0.92 11.42
CA VAL A 2 -12.14 1.87 11.81
C VAL A 2 -11.46 3.23 11.92
N GLU A 3 -12.19 4.31 11.65
CA GLU A 3 -11.69 5.63 11.98
C GLU A 3 -12.05 5.92 13.44
N THR A 4 -11.09 6.44 14.20
CA THR A 4 -11.29 6.82 15.59
C THR A 4 -10.77 8.23 15.83
N ASN A 5 -11.31 8.90 16.85
CA ASN A 5 -10.75 10.14 17.37
C ASN A 5 -9.82 9.91 18.58
N GLY A 6 -9.35 8.68 18.78
CA GLY A 6 -8.53 8.25 19.92
C GLY A 6 -9.31 7.60 21.06
N GLU A 7 -10.60 7.89 21.22
CA GLU A 7 -11.43 7.34 22.30
C GLU A 7 -12.66 6.60 21.76
N ASN A 8 -13.26 7.12 20.69
CA ASN A 8 -14.49 6.60 20.11
C ASN A 8 -14.31 6.25 18.64
N ILE A 9 -15.07 5.26 18.18
CA ILE A 9 -15.21 4.95 16.75
C ILE A 9 -16.06 6.06 16.12
N VAL A 10 -15.51 6.74 15.12
CA VAL A 10 -16.21 7.83 14.40
C VAL A 10 -16.71 7.38 13.03
N GLN A 11 -16.07 6.39 12.41
CA GLN A 11 -16.50 5.85 11.13
C GLN A 11 -16.20 4.35 11.00
N MET A 12 -17.18 3.61 10.47
CA MET A 12 -16.98 2.26 9.96
C MET A 12 -16.91 2.31 8.43
N PRO A 13 -15.72 2.19 7.82
CA PRO A 13 -15.58 2.24 6.37
C PRO A 13 -16.22 1.00 5.70
N ASP A 14 -16.80 1.20 4.53
CA ASP A 14 -17.33 0.11 3.69
C ASP A 14 -16.16 -0.70 3.11
N ARG A 15 -15.99 -1.92 3.63
CA ARG A 15 -14.90 -2.82 3.24
C ARG A 15 -14.93 -3.20 1.77
N ASN A 16 -16.09 -3.17 1.11
CA ASN A 16 -16.21 -3.50 -0.32
C ASN A 16 -15.51 -2.47 -1.23
N ARG A 17 -15.16 -1.30 -0.68
CA ARG A 17 -14.49 -0.21 -1.39
C ARG A 17 -13.06 0.01 -0.91
N MET A 18 -12.52 -0.90 -0.09
CA MET A 18 -11.16 -0.83 0.42
C MET A 18 -10.26 -1.84 -0.29
N PHE A 19 -9.00 -1.46 -0.49
CA PHE A 19 -7.98 -2.32 -1.06
C PHE A 19 -6.72 -2.22 -0.20
N LEU A 20 -6.07 -3.34 0.09
CA LEU A 20 -4.78 -3.34 0.76
C LEU A 20 -3.70 -3.15 -0.29
N GLU A 21 -3.05 -2.01 -0.28
CA GLU A 21 -1.95 -1.71 -1.18
C GLU A 21 -0.71 -2.58 -0.87
N GLN A 22 -0.03 -2.99 -1.93
CA GLN A 22 1.19 -3.80 -1.90
C GLN A 22 2.17 -3.30 -2.96
N THR A 23 3.44 -3.68 -2.83
CA THR A 23 4.45 -3.56 -3.88
C THR A 23 4.67 -4.91 -4.56
N PRO A 24 5.15 -4.98 -5.81
CA PRO A 24 5.60 -3.88 -6.67
C PRO A 24 4.48 -2.97 -7.16
N GLN A 25 4.80 -1.70 -7.33
CA GLN A 25 3.97 -0.73 -8.05
C GLN A 25 4.59 -0.45 -9.42
N GLY A 26 3.78 -0.53 -10.48
CA GLY A 26 4.24 -0.40 -11.85
C GLY A 26 3.84 0.93 -12.48
N PHE A 27 4.82 1.69 -12.99
CA PHE A 27 4.59 2.97 -13.65
C PHE A 27 5.36 3.07 -14.96
N ASN A 28 4.87 3.91 -15.89
CA ASN A 28 5.73 4.38 -16.98
C ASN A 28 6.87 5.21 -16.39
N TYR A 29 8.09 4.97 -16.84
CA TYR A 29 9.28 5.62 -16.32
C TYR A 29 9.19 7.15 -16.30
N HIS A 30 8.74 7.78 -17.40
CA HIS A 30 8.63 9.23 -17.47
C HIS A 30 7.52 9.77 -16.55
N THR A 31 6.43 9.02 -16.38
CA THR A 31 5.37 9.38 -15.45
C THR A 31 5.89 9.45 -14.02
N ILE A 32 6.54 8.39 -13.54
CA ILE A 32 7.03 8.35 -12.15
C ILE A 32 8.19 9.33 -11.94
N LEU A 33 9.10 9.48 -12.91
CA LEU A 33 10.18 10.47 -12.84
C LEU A 33 9.64 11.90 -12.70
N ASN A 34 8.65 12.27 -13.53
CA ASN A 34 8.06 13.60 -13.47
C ASN A 34 7.29 13.82 -12.15
N ALA A 35 6.64 12.78 -11.61
CA ALA A 35 5.95 12.86 -10.33
C ALA A 35 6.92 13.17 -9.18
N HIS A 36 8.05 12.45 -9.13
CA HIS A 36 9.13 12.70 -8.16
C HIS A 36 9.76 14.09 -8.30
N GLN A 37 9.90 14.61 -9.52
CA GLN A 37 10.46 15.95 -9.75
C GLN A 37 9.49 17.10 -9.39
N TYR A 38 8.19 16.86 -9.56
CA TYR A 38 7.16 17.89 -9.35
C TYR A 38 6.73 17.99 -7.89
N SER A 39 6.65 16.86 -7.19
CA SER A 39 6.16 16.87 -5.81
C SER A 39 7.14 17.58 -4.88
N LYS A 40 6.57 18.32 -3.93
CA LYS A 40 7.29 18.99 -2.85
C LYS A 40 6.92 18.41 -1.49
N MET A 41 6.11 17.35 -1.48
CA MET A 41 5.60 16.72 -0.27
C MET A 41 6.46 15.53 0.10
N ASP A 42 6.56 15.29 1.41
CA ASP A 42 7.12 14.05 1.93
C ASP A 42 6.01 12.99 1.88
N VAL A 43 6.14 12.06 0.94
CA VAL A 43 5.16 11.01 0.67
C VAL A 43 5.77 9.66 0.97
N THR A 44 4.94 8.73 1.44
CA THR A 44 5.40 7.40 1.86
C THR A 44 5.32 6.36 0.75
N ASP A 45 4.72 6.70 -0.40
CA ASP A 45 4.38 5.77 -1.47
C ASP A 45 4.35 6.46 -2.87
N ASP A 46 4.74 5.74 -3.92
CA ASP A 46 4.79 6.23 -5.30
C ASP A 46 3.40 6.49 -5.91
N ILE A 47 2.34 5.79 -5.48
CA ILE A 47 0.97 6.05 -5.94
C ILE A 47 0.52 7.46 -5.52
N GLN A 48 0.91 7.90 -4.31
CA GLN A 48 0.55 9.23 -3.81
C GLN A 48 1.16 10.34 -4.68
N LEU A 49 2.42 10.20 -5.07
CA LEU A 49 3.10 11.11 -6.01
C LEU A 49 2.37 11.23 -7.34
N VAL A 50 2.00 10.10 -7.92
CA VAL A 50 1.33 10.05 -9.22
C VAL A 50 -0.09 10.62 -9.14
N LYS A 51 -0.79 10.39 -8.02
CA LYS A 51 -2.13 10.94 -7.76
C LYS A 51 -2.12 12.47 -7.63
N GLU A 52 -1.06 13.07 -7.08
CA GLU A 52 -0.90 14.55 -7.05
C GLU A 52 -0.86 15.17 -8.44
N MET A 53 -0.35 14.43 -9.44
CA MET A 53 -0.37 14.86 -10.83
C MET A 53 -1.74 14.71 -11.50
N GLY A 54 -2.77 14.26 -10.77
CA GLY A 54 -4.10 13.99 -11.32
C GLY A 54 -4.17 12.72 -12.17
N ILE A 55 -3.19 11.81 -12.03
CA ILE A 55 -3.13 10.58 -12.80
C ILE A 55 -3.86 9.46 -12.02
N GLU A 56 -4.71 8.73 -12.74
CA GLU A 56 -5.45 7.60 -12.18
C GLU A 56 -4.58 6.33 -12.12
N CYS A 57 -4.58 5.67 -10.96
CA CYS A 57 -3.91 4.39 -10.74
C CYS A 57 -4.94 3.27 -10.69
N LYS A 58 -4.62 2.11 -11.27
CA LYS A 58 -5.46 0.91 -11.23
C LYS A 58 -4.97 -0.03 -10.14
N VAL A 59 -5.91 -0.70 -9.48
CA VAL A 59 -5.60 -1.83 -8.59
C VAL A 59 -5.36 -3.09 -9.41
N VAL A 60 -4.44 -3.93 -8.94
CA VAL A 60 -4.17 -5.27 -9.47
C VAL A 60 -4.23 -6.22 -8.29
N GLU A 61 -4.93 -7.35 -8.45
CA GLU A 61 -5.04 -8.35 -7.39
C GLU A 61 -3.64 -8.90 -7.04
N GLY A 62 -3.29 -8.79 -5.76
CA GLY A 62 -2.04 -9.29 -5.20
C GLY A 62 -2.24 -10.61 -4.46
N SER A 63 -1.23 -11.00 -3.69
CA SER A 63 -1.30 -12.16 -2.81
C SER A 63 -1.21 -11.70 -1.37
N GLU A 64 -2.04 -12.24 -0.47
CA GLU A 64 -1.93 -11.98 0.96
C GLU A 64 -0.56 -12.43 1.53
N GLN A 65 0.11 -13.38 0.86
CA GLN A 65 1.46 -13.82 1.23
C GLN A 65 2.54 -12.77 0.90
N ASN A 66 2.23 -11.75 0.09
CA ASN A 66 3.12 -10.63 -0.22
C ASN A 66 2.96 -9.48 0.80
N PHE A 67 2.94 -9.82 2.08
CA PHE A 67 2.82 -8.85 3.17
C PHE A 67 4.19 -8.21 3.49
N LYS A 68 4.16 -6.98 3.99
CA LYS A 68 5.36 -6.29 4.47
C LYS A 68 5.73 -6.82 5.86
N ILE A 69 6.97 -7.25 6.05
CA ILE A 69 7.49 -7.59 7.37
C ILE A 69 7.79 -6.28 8.12
N THR A 70 7.01 -6.02 9.16
CA THR A 70 7.08 -4.79 9.97
C THR A 70 7.21 -5.05 11.47
N THR A 71 6.86 -6.26 11.91
CA THR A 71 6.90 -6.70 13.30
C THR A 71 7.72 -7.98 13.45
N GLN A 72 8.03 -8.36 14.69
CA GLN A 72 8.73 -9.61 14.97
C GLN A 72 7.86 -10.83 14.67
N GLN A 73 6.55 -10.71 14.83
CA GLN A 73 5.58 -11.76 14.52
C GLN A 73 5.52 -12.01 13.00
N ASP A 74 5.65 -10.96 12.20
CA ASP A 74 5.69 -11.06 10.73
C ASP A 74 6.85 -11.95 10.25
N PHE A 75 7.99 -11.95 10.95
CA PHE A 75 9.11 -12.85 10.64
C PHE A 75 8.75 -14.33 10.84
N GLN A 76 8.08 -14.66 11.94
CA GLN A 76 7.68 -16.04 12.22
C GLN A 76 6.71 -16.55 11.14
N PHE A 77 5.78 -15.67 10.72
CA PHE A 77 4.84 -15.97 9.65
C PHE A 77 5.54 -16.14 8.29
N ALA A 78 6.48 -15.25 7.96
CA ALA A 78 7.28 -15.37 6.73
C ALA A 78 8.08 -16.68 6.69
N GLU A 79 8.71 -17.08 7.80
CA GLU A 79 9.44 -18.35 7.90
C GLU A 79 8.53 -19.57 7.70
N MET A 80 7.29 -19.50 8.18
CA MET A 80 6.30 -20.57 7.99
C MET A 80 5.93 -20.71 6.51
N LEU A 81 5.60 -19.61 5.85
CA LEU A 81 5.24 -19.61 4.42
C LEU A 81 6.38 -20.15 3.54
N LEU A 82 7.63 -19.78 3.84
CA LEU A 82 8.80 -20.27 3.10
C LEU A 82 9.03 -21.79 3.27
N LYS A 83 8.59 -22.38 4.39
CA LYS A 83 8.67 -23.83 4.62
C LYS A 83 7.56 -24.59 3.91
N GLU A 84 6.35 -24.00 3.81
CA GLU A 84 5.21 -24.59 3.11
C GLU A 84 5.37 -24.54 1.58
N GLY A 85 6.03 -23.50 1.05
CA GLY A 85 6.31 -23.34 -0.38
C GLY A 85 7.49 -24.17 -0.91
N ARG A 86 7.99 -25.15 -0.15
CA ARG A 86 9.05 -26.09 -0.55
C ARG A 86 8.50 -27.47 -0.91
#